data_AF-A6NAY1-F1
#
_entry.id   AF-A6NAY1-F1
#
_cell.length_a   1.000
_cell.length_b   1.000
_cell.length_c   1.000
_cell.angle_alpha   90.00
_cell.angle_beta   90.00
_cell.angle_gamma   90.00
#
_symmetry.space_group_name_H-M   'P 1'
#
loop_
_entity.id
_entity.type
_entity.pdbx_description
1 polymer ?
#
loop_
_entity_poly.entity_id
_entity_poly.type
_entity_poly.pdbx_seq_one_letter_code
_entity_poly.pdbx_strand_id
1 'polypeptide(L)'
;VISFRGTATCLEWLENLRATLTHLPDGPSGPNLNGSNSGPMVESGFLSLYTSGAHSLRDMVRQEISRLLQSYGDEPLSLTITGHSLGAAIATLAAYDIKTTFKRAPMVTVMSFGGPRVGNRCFRRLLEKQGTKVLRIVNSDDVITKVPGVVLDNREQDNVKMTASMPSWIQKRVEETPWVYAEVGKELRLSSRDSPYLNGINVATCHELKTYLHLVDGFVSSTCPF
;
A
#
# COMPACT_ATOMS: atom_id res chain seq x y z
N VAL A 1 6.18 10.99 13.36
CA VAL A 1 6.35 10.09 12.19
C VAL A 1 6.19 8.66 12.66
N ILE A 2 5.52 7.81 11.89
CA ILE A 2 5.38 6.37 12.16
C ILE A 2 6.03 5.62 10.99
N SER A 3 6.92 4.68 11.28
CA SER A 3 7.59 3.88 10.24
C SER A 3 7.34 2.40 10.49
N PHE A 4 6.77 1.71 9.51
CA PHE A 4 6.57 0.28 9.54
C PHE A 4 7.63 -0.46 8.74
N ARG A 5 8.26 -1.43 9.39
CA ARG A 5 9.26 -2.31 8.77
C ARG A 5 8.56 -3.30 7.82
N GLY A 6 9.15 -3.53 6.66
CA GLY A 6 8.82 -4.66 5.79
C GLY A 6 9.41 -6.00 6.27
N THR A 7 9.28 -7.06 5.48
CA THR A 7 9.97 -8.33 5.73
C THR A 7 11.41 -8.28 5.21
N ALA A 8 12.29 -9.10 5.79
CA ALA A 8 13.65 -9.27 5.27
C ALA A 8 13.66 -10.09 3.96
N THR A 9 12.73 -11.05 3.83
CA THR A 9 12.58 -11.92 2.66
C THR A 9 11.23 -11.67 1.97
N CYS A 10 11.10 -10.51 1.32
CA CYS A 10 9.84 -10.07 0.70
C CYS A 10 9.28 -11.05 -0.34
N LEU A 11 10.14 -11.70 -1.13
CA LEU A 11 9.70 -12.65 -2.17
C LEU A 11 9.10 -13.91 -1.54
N GLU A 12 9.74 -14.50 -0.53
CA GLU A 12 9.20 -15.65 0.21
C GLU A 12 7.91 -15.29 0.93
N TRP A 13 7.83 -14.09 1.50
CA TRP A 13 6.59 -13.62 2.11
C TRP A 13 5.48 -13.47 1.04
N LEU A 14 5.80 -12.93 -0.13
CA LEU A 14 4.84 -12.81 -1.22
C LEU A 14 4.40 -14.19 -1.74
N GLU A 15 5.30 -15.18 -1.74
CA GLU A 15 4.96 -16.58 -2.00
C GLU A 15 4.02 -17.17 -0.92
N ASN A 16 4.07 -16.68 0.31
CA ASN A 16 3.14 -17.12 1.35
C ASN A 16 1.85 -16.28 1.41
N LEU A 17 1.79 -15.15 0.71
CA LEU A 17 0.60 -14.30 0.66
C LEU A 17 -0.55 -15.04 -0.03
N ARG A 18 -1.60 -15.31 0.74
CA ARG A 18 -2.89 -15.74 0.22
C ARG A 18 -3.65 -14.48 -0.17
N ALA A 19 -3.96 -14.26 -1.45
CA ALA A 19 -4.60 -13.04 -1.93
C ALA A 19 -6.11 -12.94 -1.57
N THR A 20 -6.45 -13.22 -0.31
CA THR A 20 -7.83 -13.27 0.17
C THR A 20 -8.25 -11.90 0.69
N LEU A 21 -9.27 -11.31 0.08
CA LEU A 21 -9.91 -10.12 0.62
C LEU A 21 -10.83 -10.50 1.79
N THR A 22 -10.80 -9.71 2.86
CA THR A 22 -11.70 -9.81 3.99
C THR A 22 -12.33 -8.46 4.33
N HIS A 23 -13.50 -8.48 4.96
CA HIS A 23 -14.16 -7.26 5.42
C HIS A 23 -13.39 -6.61 6.57
N LEU A 24 -13.43 -5.28 6.62
CA LEU A 24 -12.94 -4.55 7.78
C LEU A 24 -13.85 -4.83 9.00
N PRO A 25 -13.29 -5.22 10.17
CA PRO A 25 -14.08 -5.60 11.36
C PRO A 25 -15.06 -4.52 11.82
N ASP A 26 -14.69 -3.25 11.66
CA ASP A 26 -15.47 -2.08 12.08
C ASP A 26 -15.86 -1.19 10.87
N GLY A 27 -15.93 -1.76 9.67
CA GLY A 27 -16.27 -1.02 8.45
C GLY A 27 -17.73 -0.56 8.41
N PRO A 28 -18.06 0.52 7.68
CA PRO A 28 -19.45 0.94 7.50
C PRO A 28 -20.26 -0.16 6.80
N SER A 29 -21.18 -0.78 7.55
CA SER A 29 -22.21 -1.68 7.03
C SER A 29 -23.32 -0.83 6.38
N GLY A 30 -23.25 -0.62 5.07
CA GLY A 30 -24.27 0.12 4.34
C GLY A 30 -24.44 -0.39 2.90
N PRO A 31 -25.64 -0.24 2.30
CA PRO A 31 -25.87 -0.63 0.91
C PRO A 31 -24.95 0.20 -0.02
N ASN A 32 -24.31 -0.49 -0.95
CA ASN A 32 -23.33 0.11 -1.84
C ASN A 32 -23.99 1.12 -2.79
N LEU A 33 -23.38 2.30 -2.92
CA LEU A 33 -23.82 3.38 -3.83
C LEU A 33 -23.89 2.98 -5.32
N ASN A 34 -23.35 1.81 -5.71
CA ASN A 34 -23.15 1.44 -7.12
C ASN A 34 -23.52 -0.02 -7.47
N GLY A 35 -24.38 -0.73 -6.71
CA GLY A 35 -24.86 -2.07 -7.11
C GLY A 35 -23.83 -3.21 -7.15
N SER A 36 -22.57 -2.96 -6.77
CA SER A 36 -21.59 -4.03 -6.46
C SER A 36 -21.86 -4.51 -5.04
N ASN A 37 -22.04 -5.82 -4.82
CA ASN A 37 -22.45 -6.41 -3.54
C ASN A 37 -21.36 -6.47 -2.46
N SER A 38 -20.23 -5.79 -2.60
CA SER A 38 -19.09 -5.93 -1.69
C SER A 38 -18.66 -4.60 -1.07
N GLY A 39 -18.76 -4.50 0.26
CA GLY A 39 -18.29 -3.35 1.05
C GLY A 39 -16.77 -3.16 1.03
N PRO A 40 -16.21 -2.27 1.86
CA PRO A 40 -14.76 -2.08 1.93
C PRO A 40 -14.07 -3.35 2.45
N MET A 41 -13.13 -3.87 1.65
CA MET A 41 -12.35 -5.07 1.97
C MET A 41 -10.86 -4.82 1.78
N VAL A 42 -10.05 -5.50 2.58
CA VAL A 42 -8.59 -5.44 2.57
C VAL A 42 -8.01 -6.84 2.52
N GLU A 43 -6.75 -6.98 2.12
CA GLU A 43 -6.05 -8.25 2.13
C GLU A 43 -5.96 -8.78 3.57
N SER A 44 -6.34 -10.04 3.76
CA SER A 44 -6.47 -10.72 5.04
C SER A 44 -5.17 -10.83 5.84
N GLY A 45 -4.05 -11.09 5.17
CA GLY A 45 -2.72 -11.19 5.75
C GLY A 45 -2.25 -9.85 6.32
N PHE A 46 -2.39 -8.77 5.57
CA PHE A 46 -2.09 -7.41 6.06
C PHE A 46 -2.94 -7.05 7.28
N LEU A 47 -4.24 -7.32 7.21
CA LEU A 47 -5.14 -7.04 8.32
C LEU A 47 -4.76 -7.86 9.55
N SER A 48 -4.53 -9.15 9.40
CA SER A 48 -4.10 -10.03 10.50
C SER A 48 -2.80 -9.55 11.11
N LEU A 49 -1.78 -9.21 10.32
CA LEU A 49 -0.52 -8.67 10.84
C LEU A 49 -0.71 -7.39 11.65
N TYR A 50 -1.69 -6.57 11.26
CA TYR A 50 -2.00 -5.33 11.96
C TYR A 50 -2.81 -5.54 13.25
N THR A 51 -3.74 -6.52 13.28
CA THR A 51 -4.73 -6.65 14.36
C THR A 51 -4.57 -7.88 15.26
N SER A 52 -3.73 -8.85 14.91
CA SER A 52 -3.62 -10.10 15.67
C SER A 52 -2.80 -9.94 16.96
N GLY A 53 -3.23 -10.66 18.02
CA GLY A 53 -2.57 -10.70 19.33
C GLY A 53 -3.24 -9.83 20.39
N ALA A 54 -2.96 -10.12 21.67
CA ALA A 54 -3.52 -9.38 22.80
C ALA A 54 -2.95 -7.95 22.96
N HIS A 55 -1.76 -7.71 22.40
CA HIS A 55 -1.13 -6.41 22.25
C HIS A 55 -0.78 -6.22 20.77
N SER A 56 -1.82 -6.12 19.94
CA SER A 56 -1.64 -6.04 18.49
C SER A 56 -0.90 -4.76 18.10
N LEU A 57 -0.34 -4.75 16.88
CA LEU A 57 0.30 -3.55 16.32
C LEU A 57 -0.67 -2.36 16.29
N ARG A 58 -1.94 -2.63 15.98
CA ARG A 58 -3.03 -1.64 16.06
C ARG A 58 -3.15 -1.04 17.45
N ASP A 59 -3.18 -1.85 18.49
CA ASP A 59 -3.40 -1.36 19.86
C ASP A 59 -2.22 -0.51 20.34
N MET A 60 -0.98 -0.93 20.03
CA MET A 60 0.23 -0.15 20.32
C MET A 60 0.21 1.21 19.60
N VAL A 61 -0.15 1.24 18.32
CA VAL A 61 -0.25 2.49 17.55
C VAL A 61 -1.34 3.39 18.11
N ARG A 62 -2.52 2.85 18.41
CA ARG A 62 -3.64 3.63 19.00
C ARG A 62 -3.26 4.20 20.36
N GLN A 63 -2.61 3.42 21.22
CA GLN A 63 -2.15 3.89 22.53
C GLN A 63 -1.17 5.05 22.40
N GLU A 64 -0.18 4.92 21.51
CA GLU A 64 0.83 5.96 21.32
C GLU A 64 0.25 7.23 20.67
N ILE A 65 -0.63 7.09 19.68
CA ILE A 65 -1.34 8.24 19.11
C ILE A 65 -2.19 8.94 20.18
N SER A 66 -2.89 8.19 21.04
CA SER A 66 -3.67 8.76 22.14
C SER A 66 -2.78 9.59 23.08
N ARG A 67 -1.62 9.05 23.45
CA ARG A 67 -0.63 9.72 24.30
C ARG A 67 -0.10 11.00 23.65
N LEU A 68 0.23 10.96 22.35
CA LEU A 68 0.72 12.13 21.61
C LEU A 68 -0.35 13.22 21.50
N LEU A 69 -1.60 12.86 21.15
CA LEU A 69 -2.69 13.85 21.08
C LEU A 69 -2.95 14.52 22.42
N GLN A 70 -2.80 13.80 23.54
CA GLN A 70 -2.90 14.40 24.88
C GLN A 70 -1.71 15.30 25.19
N SER A 71 -0.49 14.87 24.86
CA SER A 71 0.74 15.60 25.19
C SER A 71 0.87 16.93 24.44
N TYR A 72 0.40 16.99 23.20
CA TYR A 72 0.50 18.18 22.35
C TYR A 72 -0.78 19.03 22.37
N GLY A 73 -1.88 18.54 22.96
CA GLY A 73 -3.11 19.31 23.15
C GLY A 73 -3.71 19.85 21.85
N ASP A 74 -3.87 21.17 21.77
CA ASP A 74 -4.42 21.87 20.61
C ASP A 74 -3.35 22.37 19.62
N GLU A 75 -2.08 21.98 19.79
CA GLU A 75 -1.05 22.31 18.81
C GLU A 75 -1.37 21.70 17.42
N PRO A 76 -1.02 22.39 16.33
CA PRO A 76 -1.25 21.89 14.98
C PRO A 76 -0.34 20.68 14.70
N LEU A 77 -0.92 19.48 14.75
CA LEU A 77 -0.21 18.23 14.48
C LEU A 77 -0.44 17.71 13.06
N SER A 78 0.55 16.97 12.57
CA SER A 78 0.41 16.10 11.40
C SER A 78 1.07 14.75 11.66
N LEU A 79 0.50 13.69 11.08
CA LEU A 79 1.02 12.34 11.16
C LEU A 79 1.48 11.89 9.78
N THR A 80 2.79 11.71 9.63
CA THR A 80 3.37 11.06 8.46
C THR A 80 3.66 9.60 8.78
N ILE A 81 3.09 8.70 7.98
CA ILE A 81 3.25 7.26 8.10
C ILE A 81 4.00 6.77 6.87
N THR A 82 5.04 5.96 7.08
CA THR A 82 5.87 5.41 6.00
C THR A 82 6.11 3.93 6.18
N GLY A 83 6.50 3.29 5.09
CA GLY A 83 6.89 1.89 5.07
C GLY A 83 7.30 1.45 3.68
N HIS A 84 8.14 0.42 3.65
CA HIS A 84 8.60 -0.24 2.44
C HIS A 84 8.04 -1.65 2.36
N SER A 85 7.71 -2.12 1.15
CA SER A 85 7.21 -3.48 0.92
C SER A 85 5.97 -3.80 1.76
N LEU A 86 5.96 -4.87 2.57
CA LEU A 86 4.91 -5.15 3.54
C LEU A 86 4.60 -3.95 4.46
N GLY A 87 5.62 -3.20 4.88
CA GLY A 87 5.46 -2.03 5.73
C GLY A 87 4.60 -0.94 5.08
N ALA A 88 4.64 -0.82 3.75
CA ALA A 88 3.78 0.11 3.00
C ALA A 88 2.29 -0.26 3.10
N ALA A 89 1.98 -1.55 3.08
CA ALA A 89 0.61 -2.03 3.22
C ALA A 89 0.08 -1.77 4.63
N ILE A 90 0.89 -2.08 5.65
CA ILE A 90 0.57 -1.81 7.06
C ILE A 90 0.41 -0.30 7.30
N ALA A 91 1.27 0.54 6.71
CA ALA A 91 1.16 2.00 6.80
C ALA A 91 -0.20 2.52 6.30
N THR A 92 -0.70 1.93 5.21
CA THR A 92 -2.01 2.30 4.64
C THR A 92 -3.17 1.88 5.56
N LEU A 93 -3.10 0.67 6.14
CA LEU A 93 -4.09 0.20 7.12
C LEU A 93 -4.09 1.05 8.39
N ALA A 94 -2.90 1.39 8.91
CA ALA A 94 -2.75 2.23 10.09
C ALA A 94 -3.32 3.64 9.87
N ALA A 95 -3.16 4.20 8.67
CA ALA A 95 -3.74 5.50 8.34
C ALA A 95 -5.28 5.48 8.39
N TYR A 96 -5.88 4.43 7.81
CA TYR A 96 -7.33 4.20 7.89
C TYR A 96 -7.78 4.06 9.35
N ASP A 97 -7.08 3.25 10.13
CA ASP A 97 -7.43 2.98 11.52
C ASP A 97 -7.38 4.24 12.40
N ILE A 98 -6.31 5.04 12.27
CA ILE A 98 -6.15 6.30 13.02
C ILE A 98 -7.29 7.27 12.68
N LYS A 99 -7.59 7.46 11.39
CA LYS A 99 -8.67 8.38 10.97
C LYS A 99 -10.06 7.89 11.38
N THR A 100 -10.25 6.59 11.56
CA THR A 100 -11.50 5.99 12.03
C THR A 100 -11.64 6.07 13.54
N THR A 101 -10.54 5.86 14.28
CA THR A 101 -10.52 5.75 15.74
C THR A 101 -10.61 7.13 16.41
N PHE A 102 -9.90 8.13 15.88
CA PHE A 102 -9.79 9.45 16.52
C PHE A 102 -10.63 10.50 15.79
N LYS A 103 -11.72 10.96 16.42
CA LYS A 103 -12.65 11.96 15.86
C LYS A 103 -11.94 13.26 15.43
N ARG A 104 -10.97 13.72 16.22
CA ARG A 104 -10.12 14.89 15.94
C ARG A 104 -8.73 14.48 15.44
N ALA A 105 -8.63 13.38 14.70
CA ALA A 105 -7.36 12.95 14.13
C ALA A 105 -6.75 14.09 13.28
N PRO A 106 -5.46 14.42 13.47
CA PRO A 106 -4.75 15.40 12.67
C PRO A 106 -4.72 15.01 11.19
N MET A 107 -4.09 15.85 10.36
CA MET A 107 -3.78 15.48 8.98
C MET A 107 -2.93 14.21 8.96
N VAL A 108 -3.37 13.18 8.25
CA VAL A 108 -2.64 11.92 8.08
C VAL A 108 -2.17 11.80 6.64
N THR A 109 -0.86 11.62 6.47
CA THR A 109 -0.21 11.40 5.18
C THR A 109 0.54 10.07 5.20
N VAL A 110 0.35 9.26 4.15
CA VAL A 110 1.12 8.05 3.90
C VAL A 110 2.09 8.32 2.76
N MET A 111 3.37 8.08 2.98
CA MET A 111 4.40 8.02 1.95
C MET A 111 4.98 6.61 1.93
N SER A 112 4.70 5.84 0.89
CA SER A 112 5.08 4.44 0.86
C SER A 112 5.98 4.09 -0.31
N PHE A 113 6.83 3.08 -0.13
CA PHE A 113 7.81 2.65 -1.12
C PHE A 113 7.59 1.18 -1.48
N GLY A 114 7.44 0.87 -2.77
CA GLY A 114 7.35 -0.52 -3.23
C GLY A 114 6.21 -1.33 -2.60
N GLY A 115 5.12 -0.67 -2.20
CA GLY A 115 4.02 -1.32 -1.51
C GLY A 115 3.09 -2.12 -2.42
N PRO A 116 2.64 -3.32 -2.00
CA PRO A 116 1.61 -4.08 -2.68
C PRO A 116 0.23 -3.40 -2.56
N ARG A 117 -0.76 -3.89 -3.31
CA ARG A 117 -2.15 -3.42 -3.22
C ARG A 117 -2.80 -3.91 -1.93
N VAL A 118 -3.48 -3.01 -1.22
CA VAL A 118 -3.94 -3.25 0.15
C VAL A 118 -5.40 -3.70 0.22
N GLY A 119 -6.26 -3.24 -0.68
CA GLY A 119 -7.68 -3.53 -0.63
C GLY A 119 -8.43 -3.19 -1.90
N ASN A 120 -9.76 -3.26 -1.82
CA ASN A 120 -10.64 -3.07 -2.96
C ASN A 120 -10.97 -1.59 -3.24
N ARG A 121 -11.71 -1.36 -4.34
CA ARG A 121 -12.16 0.00 -4.72
C ARG A 121 -12.98 0.69 -3.62
N CYS A 122 -13.77 -0.06 -2.85
CA CYS A 122 -14.55 0.48 -1.74
C CYS A 122 -13.63 0.95 -0.60
N PHE A 123 -12.57 0.20 -0.27
CA PHE A 123 -11.56 0.60 0.70
C PHE A 123 -10.79 1.86 0.25
N ARG A 124 -10.38 1.93 -1.02
CA ARG A 124 -9.79 3.15 -1.59
C ARG A 124 -10.67 4.38 -1.37
N ARG A 125 -11.95 4.28 -1.76
CA ARG A 125 -12.91 5.38 -1.63
C ARG A 125 -13.10 5.81 -0.18
N LEU A 126 -13.07 4.84 0.74
CA LEU A 126 -13.20 5.09 2.17
C LEU A 126 -12.01 5.92 2.70
N LEU A 127 -10.79 5.55 2.32
CA LEU A 127 -9.57 6.31 2.66
C LEU A 127 -9.57 7.73 2.09
N GLU A 128 -9.95 7.88 0.81
CA GLU A 128 -10.06 9.19 0.15
C GLU A 128 -11.10 10.07 0.86
N LYS A 129 -12.26 9.51 1.23
CA LYS A 129 -13.32 10.22 1.96
C LYS A 129 -12.90 10.66 3.35
N GLN A 130 -12.03 9.93 4.03
CA GLN A 130 -11.46 10.31 5.33
C GLN A 130 -10.44 11.47 5.23
N GLY A 131 -10.09 11.90 4.00
CA GLY A 131 -9.12 12.96 3.77
C GLY A 131 -7.66 12.51 3.92
N THR A 132 -7.40 11.21 4.05
CA THR A 132 -6.05 10.66 4.09
C THR A 132 -5.34 10.93 2.77
N LYS A 133 -4.13 11.49 2.83
CA LYS A 133 -3.28 11.68 1.65
C LYS A 133 -2.34 10.50 1.53
N VAL A 134 -2.31 9.83 0.37
CA VAL A 134 -1.45 8.67 0.14
C VAL A 134 -0.64 8.93 -1.12
N LEU A 135 0.68 8.95 -0.98
CA LEU A 135 1.66 8.96 -2.06
C LEU A 135 2.37 7.60 -2.08
N ARG A 136 2.23 6.88 -3.19
CA ARG A 136 2.89 5.60 -3.44
C ARG A 136 4.05 5.83 -4.39
N ILE A 137 5.26 5.58 -3.93
CA ILE A 137 6.47 5.61 -4.73
C ILE A 137 6.66 4.19 -5.26
N VAL A 138 6.51 4.04 -6.57
CA VAL A 138 6.46 2.74 -7.25
C VAL A 138 7.55 2.64 -8.30
N ASN A 139 8.25 1.51 -8.34
CA ASN A 139 9.20 1.20 -9.40
C ASN A 139 8.50 0.30 -10.43
N SER A 140 8.49 0.70 -11.70
CA SER A 140 7.84 -0.02 -12.79
C SER A 140 8.45 -1.40 -13.05
N ASP A 141 9.73 -1.57 -12.66
CA ASP A 141 10.47 -2.83 -12.75
C ASP A 141 10.31 -3.72 -11.51
N ASP A 142 9.58 -3.25 -10.48
CA ASP A 142 9.32 -4.00 -9.26
C ASP A 142 7.95 -4.70 -9.32
N VAL A 143 7.96 -6.03 -9.32
CA VAL A 143 6.76 -6.88 -9.38
C VAL A 143 5.87 -6.77 -8.13
N ILE A 144 6.43 -6.40 -6.97
CA ILE A 144 5.67 -6.32 -5.71
C ILE A 144 4.60 -5.23 -5.77
N THR A 145 4.86 -4.14 -6.48
CA THR A 145 3.90 -3.05 -6.65
C THR A 145 2.66 -3.44 -7.47
N LYS A 146 2.75 -4.54 -8.22
CA LYS A 146 1.73 -5.01 -9.18
C LYS A 146 0.81 -6.08 -8.59
N VAL A 147 1.01 -6.49 -7.35
CA VAL A 147 0.27 -7.58 -6.69
C VAL A 147 -0.44 -7.09 -5.43
N PRO A 148 -1.49 -7.79 -4.96
CA PRO A 148 -2.23 -8.86 -5.65
C PRO A 148 -3.12 -8.35 -6.80
N GLY A 149 -3.35 -9.21 -7.81
CA GLY A 149 -4.33 -9.04 -8.90
C GLY A 149 -3.89 -8.20 -10.12
N VAL A 150 -4.84 -7.86 -11.00
CA VAL A 150 -4.71 -6.90 -12.12
C VAL A 150 -5.46 -5.60 -11.77
N VAL A 151 -4.98 -4.43 -12.20
CA VAL A 151 -5.63 -3.14 -11.94
C VAL A 151 -6.92 -3.03 -12.77
N LEU A 152 -8.06 -2.83 -12.11
CA LEU A 152 -9.23 -2.27 -12.78
C LEU A 152 -9.08 -0.74 -12.81
N ASP A 153 -8.42 -0.22 -13.84
CA ASP A 153 -8.52 1.18 -14.25
C ASP A 153 -9.16 1.22 -15.64
N ASN A 154 -9.77 2.34 -16.04
CA ASN A 154 -10.51 2.49 -17.32
C ASN A 154 -9.61 2.39 -18.59
N ARG A 155 -8.44 1.76 -18.51
CA ARG A 155 -7.47 1.57 -19.58
C ARG A 155 -7.11 0.09 -19.68
N GLU A 156 -7.99 -0.67 -20.34
CA GLU A 156 -7.95 -2.13 -20.46
C GLU A 156 -6.74 -2.67 -21.25
N GLN A 157 -5.99 -1.84 -21.99
CA GLN A 157 -5.00 -2.32 -22.97
C GLN A 157 -3.57 -2.55 -22.42
N ASP A 158 -3.17 -1.93 -21.31
CA ASP A 158 -1.77 -2.04 -20.81
C ASP A 158 -1.54 -3.25 -19.87
N ASN A 159 -2.61 -3.83 -19.33
CA ASN A 159 -2.52 -4.87 -18.30
C ASN A 159 -2.16 -6.26 -18.85
N VAL A 160 -2.59 -6.59 -20.08
CA VAL A 160 -2.40 -7.94 -20.68
C VAL A 160 -0.96 -8.19 -21.12
N LYS A 161 -0.22 -7.16 -21.52
CA LYS A 161 1.20 -7.30 -21.91
C LYS A 161 2.13 -7.46 -20.72
N MET A 162 1.76 -6.94 -19.54
CA MET A 162 2.61 -6.98 -18.34
C MET A 162 2.55 -8.31 -17.58
N THR A 163 1.39 -9.00 -17.58
CA THR A 163 1.25 -10.33 -16.94
C THR A 163 2.17 -11.37 -17.60
N ALA A 164 2.37 -11.29 -18.91
CA ALA A 164 3.28 -12.18 -19.66
C ALA A 164 4.77 -12.00 -19.31
N SER A 165 5.15 -10.87 -18.68
CA SER A 165 6.54 -10.61 -18.26
C SER A 165 6.84 -11.01 -16.82
N MET A 166 5.83 -11.49 -16.08
CA MET A 166 5.99 -11.88 -14.67
C MET A 166 6.51 -13.32 -14.57
N PRO A 167 7.28 -13.66 -13.52
CA PRO A 167 7.60 -15.05 -13.19
C PRO A 167 6.33 -15.92 -13.08
N SER A 168 6.40 -17.17 -13.54
CA SER A 168 5.24 -18.06 -13.67
C SER A 168 4.44 -18.26 -12.37
N TRP A 169 5.11 -18.21 -11.22
CA TRP A 169 4.47 -18.32 -9.91
C TRP A 169 3.62 -17.08 -9.54
N ILE A 170 3.96 -15.89 -10.04
CA ILE A 170 3.17 -14.66 -9.89
C ILE A 170 1.99 -14.70 -10.86
N GLN A 171 2.22 -15.13 -12.10
CA GLN A 171 1.17 -15.27 -13.10
C GLN A 171 0.02 -16.15 -12.57
N LYS A 172 0.36 -17.31 -11.99
CA LYS A 172 -0.60 -18.21 -11.37
C LYS A 172 -1.44 -17.54 -10.26
N ARG A 173 -0.84 -16.72 -9.41
CA ARG A 173 -1.57 -15.98 -8.36
C ARG A 173 -2.50 -14.91 -8.90
N VAL A 174 -2.08 -14.24 -9.97
CA VAL A 174 -2.88 -13.21 -10.63
C VAL A 174 -4.09 -13.85 -11.32
N GLU A 175 -3.92 -15.00 -11.97
CA GLU A 175 -4.99 -15.77 -12.62
C GLU A 175 -5.98 -16.39 -11.62
N GLU A 176 -5.51 -16.82 -10.45
CA GLU A 176 -6.34 -17.42 -9.38
C GLU A 176 -7.14 -16.39 -8.56
N THR A 177 -6.89 -15.09 -8.71
CA THR A 177 -7.52 -14.04 -7.88
C THR A 177 -8.62 -13.29 -8.64
N PRO A 178 -9.87 -13.27 -8.15
CA PRO A 178 -10.93 -12.45 -8.73
C PRO A 178 -10.58 -10.95 -8.75
N TRP A 179 -11.00 -10.27 -9.82
CA TRP A 179 -10.78 -8.85 -10.17
C TRP A 179 -11.29 -7.82 -9.14
N VAL A 180 -10.64 -7.68 -7.97
CA VAL A 180 -11.22 -6.88 -6.85
C VAL A 180 -10.26 -5.86 -6.20
N TYR A 181 -8.95 -5.90 -6.43
CA TYR A 181 -8.00 -4.95 -5.80
C TYR A 181 -7.92 -3.60 -6.52
N ALA A 182 -7.64 -2.54 -5.76
CA ALA A 182 -7.46 -1.19 -6.27
C ALA A 182 -6.17 -0.54 -5.74
N GLU A 183 -5.58 0.32 -6.58
CA GLU A 183 -4.51 1.20 -6.16
C GLU A 183 -5.07 2.33 -5.27
N VAL A 184 -4.45 2.52 -4.11
CA VAL A 184 -4.88 3.51 -3.11
C VAL A 184 -3.94 4.71 -3.14
N GLY A 185 -4.46 5.91 -3.44
CA GLY A 185 -3.67 7.14 -3.45
C GLY A 185 -3.17 7.58 -4.83
N LYS A 186 -2.17 8.45 -4.83
CA LYS A 186 -1.46 8.94 -6.02
C LYS A 186 -0.12 8.23 -6.16
N GLU A 187 0.28 7.95 -7.38
CA GLU A 187 1.57 7.29 -7.66
C GLU A 187 2.63 8.29 -8.12
N LEU A 188 3.82 8.19 -7.55
CA LEU A 188 5.06 8.64 -8.17
C LEU A 188 5.72 7.41 -8.78
N ARG A 189 5.65 7.32 -10.11
CA ARG A 189 6.16 6.17 -10.86
C ARG A 189 7.58 6.44 -11.34
N LEU A 190 8.47 5.55 -10.97
CA LEU A 190 9.90 5.54 -11.30
C LEU A 190 10.22 4.26 -12.09
N SER A 191 11.39 4.21 -12.70
CA SER A 191 11.88 3.04 -13.43
C SER A 191 13.37 2.86 -13.15
N SER A 192 13.77 1.63 -12.79
CA SER A 192 15.18 1.27 -12.61
C SER A 192 15.98 1.50 -13.89
N ARG A 193 15.33 1.35 -15.05
CA ARG A 193 15.94 1.50 -16.38
C ARG A 193 16.29 2.94 -16.72
N ASP A 194 15.71 3.91 -16.00
CA ASP A 194 15.94 5.33 -16.26
C ASP A 194 17.28 5.79 -15.64
N SER A 195 17.78 5.06 -14.64
CA SER A 195 19.05 5.37 -13.99
C SER A 195 20.23 4.74 -14.74
N PRO A 196 21.25 5.53 -15.14
CA PRO A 196 22.45 4.99 -15.77
C PRO A 196 23.33 4.19 -14.80
N TYR A 197 23.09 4.31 -13.49
CA TYR A 197 23.84 3.65 -12.42
C TYR A 197 23.29 2.26 -12.06
N LEU A 198 22.13 1.90 -12.59
CA LEU A 198 21.36 0.71 -12.24
C LEU A 198 21.39 -0.36 -13.36
N ASN A 199 22.42 -0.36 -14.18
CA ASN A 199 22.60 -1.33 -15.27
C ASN A 199 22.64 -2.78 -14.73
N GLY A 200 21.81 -3.67 -15.30
CA GLY A 200 21.85 -5.11 -14.99
C GLY A 200 21.13 -5.55 -13.71
N ILE A 201 20.20 -4.75 -13.18
CA ILE A 201 19.42 -5.08 -11.99
C ILE A 201 18.55 -6.34 -12.18
N ASN A 202 18.57 -7.21 -11.17
CA ASN A 202 17.66 -8.35 -11.04
C ASN A 202 16.34 -7.89 -10.37
N VAL A 203 15.25 -8.61 -10.58
CA VAL A 203 13.91 -8.35 -10.00
C VAL A 203 13.97 -8.12 -8.48
N ALA A 204 14.84 -8.85 -7.76
CA ALA A 204 15.02 -8.68 -6.31
C ALA A 204 15.66 -7.33 -5.94
N THR A 205 16.63 -6.84 -6.72
CA THR A 205 17.30 -5.55 -6.46
C THR A 205 16.43 -4.36 -6.86
N CYS A 206 15.49 -4.51 -7.80
CA CYS A 206 14.45 -3.50 -8.08
C CYS A 206 13.58 -3.18 -6.86
N HIS A 207 13.38 -4.17 -5.98
CA HIS A 207 12.52 -4.04 -4.82
C HIS A 207 13.25 -3.48 -3.59
N GLU A 208 14.58 -3.35 -3.60
CA GLU A 208 15.30 -2.85 -2.43
C GLU A 208 14.99 -1.36 -2.16
N LEU A 209 14.79 -1.00 -0.88
CA LEU A 209 14.52 0.39 -0.49
C LEU A 209 15.62 1.35 -0.97
N LYS A 210 16.88 0.92 -0.99
CA LYS A 210 18.00 1.74 -1.49
C LYS A 210 17.83 2.11 -2.98
N THR A 211 17.29 1.20 -3.78
CA THR A 211 17.00 1.43 -5.20
C THR A 211 15.91 2.48 -5.34
N TYR A 212 14.85 2.39 -4.52
CA TYR A 212 13.79 3.41 -4.49
C TYR A 212 14.31 4.80 -4.11
N LEU A 213 15.17 4.88 -3.08
CA LEU A 213 15.75 6.15 -2.65
C LEU A 213 16.67 6.75 -3.72
N HIS A 214 17.50 5.91 -4.36
CA HIS A 214 18.31 6.31 -5.51
C HIS A 214 17.47 6.86 -6.66
N LEU A 215 16.36 6.19 -6.98
CA LEU A 215 15.47 6.63 -8.04
C LEU A 215 14.76 7.96 -7.71
N VAL A 216 14.39 8.17 -6.44
CA VAL A 216 13.79 9.44 -6.00
C VAL A 216 14.82 10.57 -6.05
N ASP A 217 16.05 10.32 -5.62
CA ASP A 217 17.13 11.31 -5.60
C ASP A 217 17.48 11.83 -7.01
N GLY A 218 17.50 10.93 -8.00
CA GLY A 218 17.73 11.30 -9.40
C GLY A 218 16.49 11.84 -10.14
N PHE A 219 15.29 11.75 -9.57
CA PHE A 219 14.07 12.08 -10.31
C PHE A 219 13.92 13.59 -10.54
N VAL A 220 14.01 14.04 -11.79
CA VAL A 220 13.80 15.45 -12.16
C VAL A 220 12.34 15.71 -12.57
N SER A 221 11.78 14.94 -13.49
CA SER A 221 10.38 15.06 -13.93
C SER A 221 9.89 13.80 -14.67
N SER A 222 8.57 13.70 -14.91
CA SER A 222 8.00 12.60 -15.69
C SER A 222 8.46 12.54 -17.15
N THR A 223 9.06 13.62 -17.67
CA THR A 223 9.62 13.72 -19.03
C THR A 223 11.14 13.67 -19.06
N CYS A 224 11.79 13.71 -17.89
CA CYS A 224 13.23 13.66 -17.70
C CYS A 224 13.49 12.94 -16.36
N PRO A 225 13.43 11.60 -16.34
CA PRO A 225 13.36 10.83 -15.11
C PRO A 225 14.69 10.72 -14.34
N PHE A 226 15.82 11.09 -14.97
CA PHE A 226 17.17 11.15 -14.39
C PHE A 226 17.98 12.29 -15.02
#